data_AF-A0A2A9CUI9-F1
#
_entry.id   AF-A0A2A9CUI9-F1
#
_cell.length_a   1.000
_cell.length_b   1.000
_cell.length_c   1.000
_cell.angle_alpha   90.00
_cell.angle_beta   90.00
_cell.angle_gamma   90.00
#
_symmetry.space_group_name_H-M   'P 1'
#
loop_
_entity.id
_entity.type
_entity.pdbx_description
1 polymer ?
#
loop_
_entity_poly.entity_id
_entity_poly.type
_entity_poly.pdbx_seq_one_letter_code
_entity_poly.pdbx_strand_id
1 'polypeptide(L)' 'MTHLSMTAPNPGAEPIADLSKAPLPTARTLRARRNIGLQFLRFLSFNTRIMRMVVKGHK' A
#
# COMPACT_ATOMS: atom_id res chain seq x y z
N MET A 1 17.97 16.04 38.11
CA MET A 1 18.21 16.63 36.77
C MET A 1 17.89 15.55 35.75
N THR A 2 16.72 15.60 35.12
CA THR A 2 16.26 14.62 34.12
C THR A 2 16.89 14.97 32.78
N HIS A 3 17.74 14.08 32.27
CA HIS A 3 18.42 14.26 30.98
C HIS A 3 17.47 13.82 29.85
N LEU A 4 16.92 14.78 29.11
CA LEU A 4 16.16 14.54 27.88
C LEU A 4 17.13 14.10 26.78
N SER A 5 17.19 12.80 26.51
CA SER A 5 17.95 12.26 25.37
C SER A 5 17.21 12.60 24.08
N MET A 6 17.63 13.68 23.40
CA MET A 6 17.18 13.96 22.03
C MET A 6 17.98 13.09 21.08
N THR A 7 17.38 11.98 20.63
CA THR A 7 17.92 11.18 19.52
C THR A 7 17.85 12.02 18.24
N ALA A 8 19.00 12.33 17.63
CA ALA A 8 19.07 13.03 16.35
C ALA A 8 18.33 12.22 15.26
N PRO A 9 17.58 12.87 14.35
CA PRO A 9 16.93 12.18 13.26
C PRO A 9 18.00 11.61 12.31
N ASN A 10 18.06 10.28 12.20
CA ASN A 10 18.88 9.61 11.19
C ASN A 10 18.21 9.82 9.82
N PRO A 11 18.83 10.51 8.84
CA PRO A 11 18.22 10.83 7.54
C PRO A 11 17.82 9.61 6.69
N GLY A 12 18.13 8.39 7.14
CA GLY A 12 17.72 7.13 6.51
C GLY A 12 16.99 6.14 7.44
N ALA A 13 16.58 6.57 8.65
CA ALA A 13 15.74 5.74 9.50
C ALA A 13 14.26 5.99 9.17
N GLU A 14 13.69 5.13 8.34
CA GLU A 14 12.24 5.04 8.20
C GLU A 14 11.63 4.78 9.59
N PRO A 15 10.60 5.54 10.00
CA PRO A 15 9.95 5.27 11.27
C PRO A 15 9.37 3.86 11.25
N ILE A 16 9.77 3.04 12.24
CA ILE A 16 9.23 1.68 12.39
C ILE A 16 7.74 1.82 12.72
N ALA A 17 6.88 1.41 11.81
CA ALA A 17 5.45 1.42 12.03
C ALA A 17 5.10 0.45 13.17
N ASP A 18 4.50 0.97 14.25
CA ASP A 18 3.90 0.15 15.29
C ASP A 18 2.64 -0.55 14.75
N LEU A 19 2.79 -1.84 14.46
CA LEU A 19 1.74 -2.69 13.89
C LEU A 19 0.94 -3.44 14.96
N SER A 20 1.22 -3.24 16.26
CA SER A 20 0.57 -3.97 17.36
C SER A 20 -0.95 -3.79 17.41
N LYS A 21 -1.45 -2.67 16.88
CA LYS A 21 -2.88 -2.32 16.82
C LYS A 21 -3.50 -2.58 15.45
N ALA A 22 -2.76 -3.12 14.50
CA ALA A 22 -3.29 -3.37 13.16
C ALA A 22 -4.36 -4.48 13.21
N PRO A 23 -5.54 -4.25 12.60
CA PRO A 23 -6.57 -5.28 12.56
C PRO A 23 -6.09 -6.48 11.76
N LEU A 24 -6.25 -7.68 12.32
CA LEU A 24 -5.91 -8.92 11.62
C LEU A 24 -6.83 -9.11 10.40
N PRO A 25 -6.30 -9.61 9.27
CA PRO A 25 -7.11 -9.87 8.10
C PRO A 25 -8.14 -10.96 8.40
N THR A 26 -9.40 -10.69 8.06
CA THR A 26 -10.48 -11.69 8.18
C THR A 26 -10.37 -12.77 7.09
N ALA A 27 -10.98 -13.93 7.31
CA ALA A 27 -11.03 -15.00 6.31
C ALA A 27 -11.62 -14.53 4.95
N ARG A 28 -12.60 -13.61 5.00
CA ARG A 28 -13.17 -12.97 3.81
C ARG A 28 -12.11 -12.18 3.04
N THR A 29 -11.32 -11.36 3.74
CA THR A 29 -10.23 -10.58 3.15
C THR A 29 -9.16 -11.48 2.54
N LEU A 30 -8.78 -12.56 3.23
CA LEU A 30 -7.80 -13.52 2.72
C LEU A 30 -8.30 -14.25 1.45
N ARG A 31 -9.57 -14.67 1.43
CA ARG A 31 -10.17 -15.34 0.26
C ARG A 31 -10.23 -14.41 -0.95
N ALA A 32 -10.58 -13.15 -0.75
CA ALA A 32 -10.56 -12.15 -1.82
C ALA A 32 -9.15 -11.90 -2.37
N ARG A 33 -8.13 -11.85 -1.48
CA ARG A 33 -6.72 -11.68 -1.87
C ARG A 33 -6.17 -12.86 -2.66
N ARG A 34 -6.57 -14.10 -2.33
CA ARG A 34 -6.14 -15.32 -3.04
C ARG A 34 -6.87 -15.56 -4.36
N ASN A 35 -7.94 -14.83 -4.65
CA ASN A 35 -8.74 -15.03 -5.84
C ASN A 35 -8.04 -14.44 -7.08
N ILE A 36 -7.51 -15.30 -7.95
CA ILE A 36 -6.79 -14.90 -9.17
C ILE A 36 -7.71 -14.18 -10.16
N GLY A 37 -8.99 -14.58 -10.28
CA GLY A 37 -9.95 -13.90 -11.15
C GLY A 37 -10.19 -12.44 -10.74
N LEU A 38 -10.33 -12.18 -9.43
CA LEU A 38 -10.45 -10.81 -8.92
C LEU A 38 -9.18 -9.99 -9.15
N GLN A 39 -8.01 -10.61 -9.03
CA GLN A 39 -6.74 -9.95 -9.31
C GLN A 39 -6.60 -9.60 -10.80
N PHE A 40 -6.97 -10.52 -11.69
CA PHE A 40 -6.95 -10.28 -13.13
C PHE A 40 -7.89 -9.15 -13.54
N LEU A 41 -9.11 -9.12 -12.99
CA LEU A 41 -10.05 -8.03 -13.26
C LEU A 41 -9.50 -6.66 -12.81
N ARG A 42 -8.87 -6.61 -11.62
CA ARG A 42 -8.22 -5.39 -11.13
C ARG A 42 -7.04 -4.99 -12.03
N PHE A 43 -6.23 -5.96 -12.45
CA PHE A 43 -5.14 -5.72 -13.39
C PHE A 43 -5.66 -5.09 -14.69
N LEU A 44 -6.68 -5.68 -15.32
CA LEU A 44 -7.30 -5.12 -16.51
C LEU A 44 -7.87 -3.71 -16.27
N SER A 45 -8.59 -3.49 -15.18
CA SER A 45 -9.23 -2.19 -14.93
C SER A 45 -8.21 -1.05 -14.75
N PHE A 46 -7.10 -1.30 -14.05
CA PHE A 46 -6.03 -0.31 -13.91
C PHE A 46 -5.30 -0.05 -15.22
N ASN A 47 -4.89 -1.11 -15.92
CA ASN A 47 -4.14 -0.97 -17.17
C ASN A 47 -4.99 -0.29 -18.25
N THR A 48 -6.25 -0.66 -18.40
CA THR A 48 -7.16 -0.01 -19.37
C THR A 48 -7.40 1.46 -19.04
N ARG A 49 -7.47 1.84 -17.76
CA ARG A 49 -7.58 3.24 -17.34
C ARG A 49 -6.34 4.05 -17.73
N ILE A 50 -5.15 3.50 -17.52
CA ILE A 50 -3.88 4.12 -17.93
C ILE A 50 -3.86 4.28 -19.45
N MET A 51 -4.15 3.21 -20.20
CA MET A 51 -4.17 3.24 -21.67
C MET A 51 -5.18 4.27 -22.18
N ARG A 52 -6.35 4.41 -21.55
CA ARG A 52 -7.32 5.45 -21.89
C ARG A 52 -6.77 6.86 -21.66
N MET A 53 -6.03 7.09 -20.57
CA MET A 53 -5.37 8.38 -20.33
C MET A 53 -4.30 8.68 -21.40
N VAL A 54 -3.49 7.69 -21.77
CA VAL A 54 -2.45 7.81 -22.81
C VAL A 54 -3.07 8.11 -24.18
N VAL A 55 -4.08 7.33 -24.59
CA VAL A 55 -4.78 7.55 -25.87
C VAL A 55 -5.46 8.91 -25.92
N LYS A 56 -6.03 9.36 -24.80
CA LYS A 56 -6.63 10.69 -24.70
C LYS A 56 -5.57 11.81 -24.82
N GLY A 57 -4.37 11.62 -24.30
CA GLY A 57 -3.29 12.62 -24.37
C GLY A 57 -2.56 12.69 -25.70
N HIS A 58 -2.61 11.62 -26.52
CA HIS A 58 -2.05 11.60 -27.87
C HIS A 58 -3.02 12.13 -28.95
N LYS A 59 -4.26 12.44 -28.58
CA LYS A 59 -5.26 13.07 -29.44
C LYS A 59 -5.48 14.53 -29.05
#